data_AF-A0AAV2HSD5-F1
#
_entry.id   AF-A0AAV2HSD5-F1
#
_cell.length_a   1.000
_cell.length_b   1.000
_cell.length_c   1.000
_cell.angle_alpha   90.00
_cell.angle_beta   90.00
_cell.angle_gamma   90.00
#
_symmetry.space_group_name_H-M   'P 1'
#
loop_
_entity.id
_entity.type
_entity.pdbx_description
1 polymer ?
#
loop_
_entity_poly.entity_id
_entity_poly.type
_entity_poly.pdbx_seq_one_letter_code
_entity_poly.pdbx_strand_id
1 'polypeptide(L)'
;GGGEGVEVLINQPFDTLNYVPSPKLYANGRNFVTGQFTHKIYHLVEKAPSFVKLMAPKGSMKIHELSWNAYPYSRTILTNPDYMKDKFYVIIESYHAADRGNAHNILGLEGRDLSHRQIVLIDIANDKVSNGDYNPEWDPCLVGSERAKRPPLPNDKTGDWMNEIHPVMCCYKVVKVWFKWFGLQKRMENFILSQERRLFLNFHRQVVCWQDHYYGMTLQDIRRLEEEVSKELEKVGDVHLVF
;
A
#
# COMPACT_ATOMS: atom_id res chain seq x y z
N GLY A 1 -0.25 9.85 -21.50
CA GLY A 1 0.24 11.15 -22.00
C GLY A 1 1.36 11.69 -21.15
N GLY A 2 2.58 11.17 -21.33
CA GLY A 2 3.76 11.59 -20.56
C GLY A 2 4.71 10.45 -20.17
N GLY A 3 4.29 9.19 -20.39
CA GLY A 3 5.06 8.03 -19.96
C GLY A 3 5.04 7.82 -18.45
N GLU A 4 4.08 8.42 -17.74
CA GLU A 4 3.78 8.20 -16.33
C GLU A 4 2.53 7.33 -16.16
N GLY A 5 2.43 6.64 -15.02
CA GLY A 5 1.23 5.89 -14.66
C GLY A 5 1.51 4.48 -14.18
N VAL A 6 0.44 3.69 -14.10
CA VAL A 6 0.46 2.29 -13.68
C VAL A 6 -0.01 1.43 -14.83
N GLU A 7 0.86 0.54 -15.29
CA GLU A 7 0.53 -0.47 -16.28
C GLU A 7 0.24 -1.79 -15.54
N VAL A 8 -0.94 -2.39 -15.77
CA VAL A 8 -1.29 -3.70 -15.20
C VAL A 8 -0.99 -4.78 -16.25
N LEU A 9 0.02 -5.61 -15.99
CA LEU A 9 0.41 -6.68 -16.90
C LEU A 9 -0.33 -7.98 -16.62
N ILE A 10 -0.51 -8.30 -15.34
CA ILE A 10 -1.15 -9.53 -14.87
C ILE A 10 -2.10 -9.17 -13.75
N ASN A 11 -3.31 -9.71 -13.81
CA ASN A 11 -4.28 -9.73 -12.71
C ASN A 11 -5.03 -11.07 -12.75
N GLN A 12 -4.49 -12.09 -12.09
CA GLN A 12 -5.01 -13.46 -12.16
C GLN A 12 -4.96 -14.14 -10.79
N PRO A 13 -5.79 -15.16 -10.54
CA PRO A 13 -5.66 -15.98 -9.35
C PRO A 13 -4.28 -16.66 -9.26
N PHE A 14 -3.76 -16.81 -8.05
CA PHE A 14 -2.61 -17.68 -7.78
C PHE A 14 -3.03 -18.88 -6.94
N ASP A 15 -2.29 -19.97 -7.08
CA ASP A 15 -2.47 -21.20 -6.31
C ASP A 15 -1.12 -21.91 -6.11
N THR A 16 -1.14 -23.20 -5.79
CA THR A 16 0.08 -24.01 -5.59
C THR A 16 0.85 -24.33 -6.88
N LEU A 17 0.29 -24.00 -8.06
CA LEU A 17 0.83 -24.27 -9.39
C LEU A 17 1.05 -22.99 -10.19
N ASN A 18 0.16 -22.01 -10.04
CA ASN A 18 0.15 -20.75 -10.81
C ASN A 18 0.62 -19.59 -9.94
N TYR A 19 1.56 -18.79 -10.46
CA TYR A 19 2.11 -17.60 -9.79
C TYR A 19 2.56 -17.86 -8.35
N VAL A 20 3.24 -18.99 -8.13
CA VAL A 20 3.59 -19.47 -6.79
C VAL A 20 4.52 -18.48 -6.08
N PRO A 21 4.15 -17.95 -4.89
CA PRO A 21 4.97 -17.01 -4.15
C PRO A 21 6.24 -17.69 -3.61
N SER A 22 7.36 -16.96 -3.70
CA SER A 22 8.63 -17.35 -3.11
C SER A 22 9.26 -16.19 -2.33
N PRO A 23 9.54 -16.33 -1.02
CA PRO A 23 9.22 -17.47 -0.16
C PRO A 23 7.71 -17.74 -0.02
N LYS A 24 7.31 -18.85 0.61
CA LYS A 24 5.90 -19.11 0.91
C LYS A 24 5.28 -17.97 1.73
N LEU A 25 3.99 -17.72 1.52
CA LEU A 25 3.24 -16.74 2.30
C LEU A 25 2.87 -17.36 3.64
N TYR A 26 3.38 -16.78 4.74
CA TYR A 26 3.14 -17.26 6.08
C TYR A 26 2.97 -16.07 7.02
N ALA A 27 1.88 -16.06 7.78
CA ALA A 27 1.62 -15.06 8.81
C ALA A 27 0.63 -15.60 9.84
N ASN A 28 0.73 -15.14 11.08
CA ASN A 28 -0.15 -15.53 12.17
C ASN A 28 -0.36 -17.05 12.30
N GLY A 29 0.72 -17.83 12.18
CA GLY A 29 0.67 -19.29 12.32
C GLY A 29 0.14 -20.05 11.10
N ARG A 30 -0.18 -19.39 9.98
CA ARG A 30 -0.89 -20.00 8.84
C ARG A 30 -0.15 -19.78 7.53
N ASN A 31 -0.23 -20.78 6.65
CA ASN A 31 0.21 -20.67 5.26
C ASN A 31 -0.93 -20.15 4.38
N PHE A 32 -0.60 -19.31 3.41
CA PHE A 32 -1.53 -18.79 2.41
C PHE A 32 -1.12 -19.29 1.03
N VAL A 33 -1.97 -20.12 0.42
CA VAL A 33 -1.61 -20.87 -0.80
C VAL A 33 -2.49 -20.54 -2.00
N THR A 34 -3.52 -19.73 -1.81
CA THR A 34 -4.40 -19.23 -2.87
C THR A 34 -4.73 -17.76 -2.66
N GLY A 35 -5.05 -17.06 -3.74
CA GLY A 35 -5.45 -15.65 -3.69
C GLY A 35 -5.40 -15.02 -5.07
N GLN A 36 -5.19 -13.71 -5.12
CA GLN A 36 -5.03 -12.93 -6.35
C GLN A 36 -3.58 -12.48 -6.50
N PHE A 37 -3.00 -12.69 -7.69
CA PHE A 37 -1.69 -12.19 -8.07
C PHE A 37 -1.84 -11.04 -9.06
N THR A 38 -1.07 -9.98 -8.84
CA THR A 38 -0.94 -8.89 -9.81
C THR A 38 0.52 -8.58 -10.10
N HIS A 39 0.81 -8.31 -11.37
CA HIS A 39 2.08 -7.71 -11.80
C HIS A 39 1.78 -6.36 -12.45
N LYS A 40 2.32 -5.29 -11.85
CA LYS A 40 2.20 -3.92 -12.36
C LYS A 40 3.55 -3.29 -12.63
N ILE A 41 3.60 -2.31 -13.53
CA ILE A 41 4.75 -1.44 -13.74
C ILE A 41 4.35 0.00 -13.40
N TYR A 42 5.08 0.59 -12.45
CA TYR A 42 5.00 2.01 -12.14
C TYR A 42 6.04 2.78 -12.94
N HIS A 43 5.60 3.78 -13.69
CA HIS A 43 6.48 4.69 -14.41
C HIS A 43 6.64 5.98 -13.59
N LEU A 44 7.83 6.17 -12.99
CA LEU A 44 8.07 7.18 -11.94
C LEU A 44 8.99 8.32 -12.39
N VAL A 45 8.95 8.72 -13.67
CA VAL A 45 9.92 9.67 -14.22
C VAL A 45 9.83 11.03 -13.54
N GLU A 46 8.65 11.62 -13.32
CA GLU A 46 8.53 12.94 -12.71
C GLU A 46 8.43 12.88 -11.17
N LYS A 47 7.84 11.80 -10.64
CA LYS A 47 7.67 11.58 -9.19
C LYS A 47 8.96 11.29 -8.42
N ALA A 48 10.04 10.93 -9.10
CA ALA A 48 11.32 10.67 -8.44
C ALA A 48 12.01 11.95 -7.94
N PRO A 49 12.83 11.88 -6.87
CA PRO A 49 13.61 13.01 -6.41
C PRO A 49 14.52 13.58 -7.51
N SER A 50 14.68 14.89 -7.57
CA SER A 50 15.44 15.57 -8.65
C SER A 50 16.88 15.05 -8.82
N PHE A 51 17.55 14.67 -7.73
CA PHE A 51 18.89 14.09 -7.82
C PHE A 51 18.88 12.68 -8.44
N VAL A 52 17.84 11.88 -8.21
CA VAL A 52 17.68 10.57 -8.85
C VAL A 52 17.45 10.76 -10.34
N LYS A 53 16.59 11.72 -10.73
CA LYS A 53 16.32 12.06 -12.13
C LYS A 53 17.59 12.52 -12.88
N LEU A 54 18.51 13.19 -12.19
CA LEU A 54 19.77 13.66 -12.78
C LEU A 54 20.79 12.53 -12.98
N MET A 55 20.81 11.52 -12.11
CA MET A 55 21.82 10.46 -12.13
C MET A 55 21.37 9.18 -12.85
N ALA A 56 20.06 8.95 -12.96
CA ALA A 56 19.51 7.72 -13.50
C ALA A 56 19.41 7.76 -15.04
N PRO A 57 19.83 6.70 -15.77
CA PRO A 57 19.70 6.64 -17.23
C PRO A 57 18.26 6.80 -17.71
N LYS A 58 18.06 7.30 -18.95
CA LYS A 58 16.72 7.32 -19.56
C LYS A 58 16.14 5.90 -19.60
N GLY A 59 14.92 5.73 -19.08
CA GLY A 59 14.22 4.45 -19.02
C GLY A 59 14.45 3.62 -17.75
N SER A 60 15.34 4.02 -16.83
CA SER A 60 15.60 3.27 -15.59
C SER A 60 14.55 3.45 -14.49
N MET A 61 13.52 4.27 -14.74
CA MET A 61 12.52 4.71 -13.75
C MET A 61 11.23 3.88 -13.79
N LYS A 62 11.38 2.57 -14.01
CA LYS A 62 10.29 1.59 -13.97
C LYS A 62 10.41 0.75 -12.70
N ILE A 63 9.36 0.73 -11.89
CA ILE A 63 9.29 -0.16 -10.72
C ILE A 63 8.29 -1.26 -11.02
N HIS A 64 8.75 -2.50 -10.95
CA HIS A 64 7.91 -3.68 -11.07
C HIS A 64 7.33 -4.01 -9.71
N GLU A 65 6.00 -4.07 -9.64
CA GLU A 65 5.25 -4.55 -8.49
C GLU A 65 4.75 -5.95 -8.75
N LEU A 66 5.15 -6.90 -7.89
CA LEU A 66 4.52 -8.21 -7.80
C LEU A 66 3.76 -8.27 -6.48
N SER A 67 2.46 -8.51 -6.52
CA SER A 67 1.61 -8.56 -5.33
C SER A 67 0.82 -9.86 -5.27
N TRP A 68 0.86 -10.52 -4.11
CA TRP A 68 0.05 -11.67 -3.77
C TRP A 68 -0.92 -11.26 -2.66
N ASN A 69 -2.19 -11.11 -3.01
CA ASN A 69 -3.27 -10.82 -2.09
C ASN A 69 -4.01 -12.11 -1.72
N ALA A 70 -3.79 -12.60 -0.50
CA ALA A 70 -4.43 -13.76 0.09
C ALA A 70 -5.13 -13.36 1.39
N TYR A 71 -6.04 -12.38 1.28
CA TYR A 71 -6.73 -11.77 2.42
C TYR A 71 -7.11 -12.82 3.49
N PRO A 72 -6.78 -12.58 4.78
CA PRO A 72 -6.36 -11.32 5.38
C PRO A 72 -4.88 -10.94 5.20
N TYR A 73 -4.06 -11.78 4.56
CA TYR A 73 -2.64 -11.51 4.36
C TYR A 73 -2.32 -11.07 2.94
N SER A 74 -1.35 -10.19 2.77
CA SER A 74 -0.79 -9.89 1.45
C SER A 74 0.72 -9.64 1.50
N ARG A 75 1.39 -9.91 0.38
CA ARG A 75 2.79 -9.55 0.16
C ARG A 75 2.92 -8.84 -1.18
N THR A 76 3.51 -7.66 -1.14
CA THR A 76 3.91 -6.89 -2.32
C THR A 76 5.43 -6.76 -2.36
N ILE A 77 6.02 -6.93 -3.54
CA ILE A 77 7.45 -6.79 -3.79
C ILE A 77 7.64 -5.79 -4.93
N LEU A 78 8.28 -4.67 -4.64
CA LEU A 78 8.67 -3.64 -5.60
C LEU A 78 10.15 -3.82 -5.94
N THR A 79 10.46 -3.92 -7.23
CA THR A 79 11.84 -4.08 -7.73
C THR A 79 12.11 -3.17 -8.93
N ASN A 80 13.37 -2.99 -9.27
CA ASN A 80 13.79 -2.25 -10.46
C ASN A 80 14.75 -3.15 -11.27
N PRO A 81 14.20 -4.16 -11.96
CA PRO A 81 15.01 -5.24 -12.54
C PRO A 81 15.95 -4.75 -13.64
N ASP A 82 15.56 -3.70 -14.38
CA ASP A 82 16.31 -3.22 -15.54
C ASP A 82 17.58 -2.43 -15.17
N TYR A 83 17.63 -1.84 -13.97
CA TYR A 83 18.73 -0.96 -13.59
C TYR A 83 19.37 -1.34 -12.25
N MET A 84 18.63 -1.25 -11.14
CA MET A 84 19.17 -1.54 -9.81
C MET A 84 19.32 -3.04 -9.54
N LYS A 85 18.54 -3.91 -10.18
CA LYS A 85 18.58 -5.36 -9.99
C LYS A 85 18.43 -5.73 -8.50
N ASP A 86 19.38 -6.48 -7.95
CA ASP A 86 19.47 -6.89 -6.54
C ASP A 86 19.82 -5.74 -5.57
N LYS A 87 20.17 -4.56 -6.10
CA LYS A 87 20.50 -3.37 -5.30
C LYS A 87 19.27 -2.57 -4.88
N PHE A 88 18.06 -2.96 -5.29
CA PHE A 88 16.84 -2.30 -4.87
C PHE A 88 15.70 -3.29 -4.68
N TYR A 89 15.06 -3.24 -3.51
CA TYR A 89 13.73 -3.78 -3.33
C TYR A 89 12.97 -3.04 -2.22
N VAL A 90 11.64 -3.08 -2.33
CA VAL A 90 10.74 -2.81 -1.20
C VAL A 90 9.83 -4.03 -1.05
N ILE A 91 9.73 -4.57 0.15
CA ILE A 91 8.80 -5.64 0.48
C ILE A 91 7.79 -5.07 1.47
N ILE A 92 6.50 -5.20 1.14
CA ILE A 92 5.40 -4.80 1.99
C ILE A 92 4.58 -6.05 2.30
N GLU A 93 4.60 -6.48 3.55
CA GLU A 93 3.76 -7.57 4.04
C GLU A 93 2.67 -6.98 4.92
N SER A 94 1.41 -7.36 4.68
CA SER A 94 0.26 -6.85 5.43
C SER A 94 -0.55 -7.99 6.04
N TYR A 95 -1.06 -7.78 7.25
CA TYR A 95 -2.06 -8.65 7.86
C TYR A 95 -3.22 -7.84 8.42
N HIS A 96 -4.44 -8.20 8.07
CA HIS A 96 -5.67 -7.55 8.53
C HIS A 96 -6.26 -8.34 9.69
N ALA A 97 -6.21 -7.78 10.91
CA ALA A 97 -6.77 -8.42 12.11
C ALA A 97 -7.95 -7.63 12.65
N ALA A 98 -8.93 -8.33 13.21
CA ALA A 98 -10.07 -7.74 13.91
C ALA A 98 -9.69 -7.35 15.35
N ASP A 99 -8.70 -6.48 15.49
CA ASP A 99 -8.20 -5.96 16.76
C ASP A 99 -7.93 -4.44 16.70
N ARG A 100 -7.29 -3.90 17.72
CA ARG A 100 -6.94 -2.47 17.86
C ARG A 100 -5.42 -2.22 17.76
N GLY A 101 -4.68 -3.05 17.02
CA GLY A 101 -3.22 -2.86 16.89
C GLY A 101 -2.40 -3.45 18.06
N ASN A 102 -2.98 -4.36 18.84
CA ASN A 102 -2.36 -4.93 20.04
C ASN A 102 -1.61 -6.26 19.79
N ALA A 103 -1.73 -6.87 18.60
CA ALA A 103 -1.04 -8.10 18.27
C ALA A 103 0.46 -7.85 18.09
N HIS A 104 1.26 -8.51 18.93
CA HIS A 104 2.71 -8.41 18.85
C HIS A 104 3.27 -9.37 17.79
N ASN A 105 4.01 -8.82 16.82
CA ASN A 105 4.74 -9.59 15.79
C ASN A 105 3.86 -10.56 14.97
N ILE A 106 2.65 -10.14 14.59
CA ILE A 106 1.67 -10.99 13.85
C ILE A 106 2.21 -11.51 12.50
N LEU A 107 3.14 -10.78 11.89
CA LEU A 107 3.81 -11.14 10.64
C LEU A 107 5.03 -12.05 10.84
N GLY A 108 5.33 -12.47 12.07
CA GLY A 108 6.35 -13.46 12.36
C GLY A 108 7.76 -13.04 11.97
N LEU A 109 8.14 -11.78 12.20
CA LEU A 109 9.52 -11.34 11.97
C LEU A 109 10.47 -12.08 12.92
N GLU A 110 11.67 -12.37 12.43
CA GLU A 110 12.71 -13.08 13.17
C GLU A 110 14.05 -12.33 13.11
N GLY A 111 14.97 -12.67 14.01
CA GLY A 111 16.36 -12.21 13.98
C GLY A 111 16.54 -10.69 13.88
N ARG A 112 17.29 -10.26 12.86
CA ARG A 112 17.60 -8.83 12.64
C ARG A 112 16.34 -8.02 12.31
N ASP A 113 15.44 -8.57 11.50
CA ASP A 113 14.20 -7.88 11.12
C ASP A 113 13.34 -7.59 12.36
N LEU A 114 13.25 -8.55 13.28
CA LEU A 114 12.49 -8.36 14.52
C LEU A 114 13.15 -7.36 15.46
N SER A 115 14.47 -7.45 15.64
CA SER A 115 15.21 -6.63 16.62
C SER A 115 15.40 -5.18 16.19
N HIS A 116 15.50 -4.90 14.89
CA HIS A 116 15.71 -3.55 14.37
C HIS A 116 14.42 -2.85 13.93
N ARG A 117 13.26 -3.51 14.04
CA ARG A 117 12.00 -2.92 13.60
C ARG A 117 11.66 -1.67 14.41
N GLN A 118 11.04 -0.71 13.74
CA GLN A 118 10.39 0.43 14.37
C GLN A 118 8.88 0.29 14.20
N ILE A 119 8.14 0.43 15.29
CA ILE A 119 6.68 0.41 15.27
C ILE A 119 6.21 1.85 15.14
N VAL A 120 5.40 2.12 14.12
CA VAL A 120 4.79 3.42 13.86
C VAL A 120 3.29 3.21 13.78
N LEU A 121 2.55 3.86 14.66
CA LEU A 121 1.10 3.95 14.57
C LEU A 121 0.74 5.06 13.56
N ILE A 122 -0.24 4.78 12.70
CA ILE A 122 -0.81 5.78 11.79
C ILE A 122 -2.21 6.09 12.29
N ASP A 123 -2.40 7.33 12.76
CA ASP A 123 -3.71 7.82 13.18
C ASP A 123 -4.34 8.62 12.04
N ILE A 124 -5.32 8.02 11.36
CA ILE A 124 -5.98 8.63 10.19
C ILE A 124 -6.79 9.89 10.52
N ALA A 125 -7.17 10.10 11.79
CA ALA A 125 -7.89 11.28 12.25
C ALA A 125 -6.93 12.43 12.61
N ASN A 126 -5.79 12.11 13.24
CA ASN A 126 -4.93 13.11 13.87
C ASN A 126 -3.57 13.34 13.21
N ASP A 127 -3.03 12.36 12.47
CA ASP A 127 -1.74 12.52 11.84
C ASP A 127 -1.73 13.68 10.85
N LYS A 128 -0.62 14.43 10.85
CA LYS A 128 -0.46 15.58 9.97
C LYS A 128 -0.44 15.15 8.50
N VAL A 129 -1.42 15.61 7.75
CA VAL A 129 -1.46 15.56 6.28
C VAL A 129 -0.79 16.82 5.72
N SER A 130 -0.05 16.68 4.62
CA SER A 130 0.59 17.84 3.98
C SER A 130 -0.46 18.69 3.25
N ASN A 131 -0.23 20.01 3.14
CA ASN A 131 -1.18 20.90 2.45
C ASN A 131 -1.44 20.49 0.99
N GLY A 132 -0.46 19.85 0.32
CA GLY A 132 -0.62 19.36 -1.05
C GLY A 132 -1.44 18.06 -1.17
N ASP A 133 -1.59 17.31 -0.08
CA ASP A 133 -2.37 16.07 -0.04
C ASP A 133 -3.75 16.27 0.60
N TYR A 134 -3.92 17.34 1.36
CA TYR A 134 -5.13 17.57 2.12
C TYR A 134 -6.31 17.89 1.19
N ASN A 135 -7.35 17.08 1.29
CA ASN A 135 -8.65 17.33 0.68
C ASN A 135 -9.73 17.14 1.76
N PRO A 136 -10.61 18.12 2.01
CA PRO A 136 -11.69 17.98 3.00
C PRO A 136 -12.66 16.83 2.68
N GLU A 137 -12.82 16.43 1.42
CA GLU A 137 -13.64 15.26 1.04
C GLU A 137 -12.99 13.92 1.45
N TRP A 138 -11.70 13.94 1.76
CA TRP A 138 -10.92 12.79 2.24
C TRP A 138 -10.46 12.99 3.69
N ASP A 139 -11.17 13.84 4.44
CA ASP A 139 -10.98 13.97 5.87
C ASP A 139 -11.98 13.12 6.65
N PRO A 140 -11.55 12.04 7.33
CA PRO A 140 -12.45 11.16 8.04
C PRO A 140 -13.06 11.82 9.28
N CYS A 141 -12.53 12.96 9.77
CA CYS A 141 -13.15 13.77 10.81
C CYS A 141 -14.27 14.67 10.29
N LEU A 142 -14.38 14.84 8.97
CA LEU A 142 -15.44 15.61 8.31
C LEU A 142 -16.46 14.71 7.58
N VAL A 143 -15.99 13.58 7.05
CA VAL A 143 -16.77 12.70 6.19
C VAL A 143 -17.03 11.37 6.89
N GLY A 144 -18.32 11.05 7.07
CA GLY A 144 -18.80 9.76 7.52
C GLY A 144 -19.42 8.95 6.38
N SER A 145 -20.02 7.82 6.71
CA SER A 145 -20.76 6.96 5.79
C SER A 145 -22.19 6.77 6.28
N GLU A 146 -23.16 7.30 5.53
CA GLU A 146 -24.58 7.15 5.85
C GLU A 146 -25.04 5.71 5.62
N ARG A 147 -24.58 5.06 4.54
CA ARG A 147 -24.96 3.67 4.20
C ARG A 147 -24.44 2.68 5.23
N ALA A 148 -23.24 2.90 5.76
CA ALA A 148 -22.67 2.07 6.82
C ALA A 148 -23.06 2.53 8.23
N LYS A 149 -23.83 3.62 8.36
CA LYS A 149 -24.21 4.25 9.63
C LYS A 149 -23.00 4.57 10.52
N ARG A 150 -21.95 5.13 9.92
CA ARG A 150 -20.71 5.50 10.60
C ARG A 150 -20.55 7.02 10.53
N PRO A 151 -20.65 7.75 11.65
CA PRO A 151 -20.41 9.18 11.64
C PRO A 151 -18.92 9.46 11.33
N PRO A 152 -18.57 10.73 11.00
CA PRO A 152 -17.18 11.15 10.98
C PRO A 152 -16.45 10.78 12.27
N LEU A 153 -15.16 10.48 12.17
CA LEU A 153 -14.32 10.11 13.31
C LEU A 153 -14.23 11.28 14.30
N PRO A 154 -14.20 10.99 15.62
CA PRO A 154 -13.90 12.00 16.61
C PRO A 154 -12.50 12.57 16.39
N ASN A 155 -12.39 13.90 16.39
CA ASN A 155 -11.13 14.60 16.33
C ASN A 155 -10.57 14.83 17.75
N ASP A 156 -10.51 13.75 18.56
CA ASP A 156 -9.80 13.84 19.83
C ASP A 156 -8.29 13.84 19.55
N LYS A 157 -7.58 14.86 20.04
CA LYS A 157 -6.14 14.99 19.79
C LYS A 157 -5.31 13.97 20.59
N THR A 158 -5.95 13.12 21.39
CA THR A 158 -5.33 12.10 22.21
C THR A 158 -5.20 10.76 21.50
N GLY A 159 -6.00 10.50 20.46
CA GLY A 159 -6.07 9.21 19.77
C GLY A 159 -6.96 8.19 20.47
N ASP A 160 -7.68 8.59 21.52
CA ASP A 160 -8.52 7.71 22.34
C ASP A 160 -9.75 7.20 21.57
N TRP A 161 -10.16 7.90 20.51
CA TRP A 161 -11.22 7.49 19.59
C TRP A 161 -11.00 6.06 19.08
N MET A 162 -9.74 5.65 18.93
CA MET A 162 -9.35 4.31 18.50
C MET A 162 -9.77 3.22 19.48
N ASN A 163 -10.20 3.54 20.70
CA ASN A 163 -10.71 2.60 21.70
C ASN A 163 -12.25 2.50 21.70
N GLU A 164 -12.94 3.56 21.24
CA GLU A 164 -14.39 3.68 21.36
C GLU A 164 -15.12 3.23 20.09
N ILE A 165 -14.48 3.35 18.92
CA ILE A 165 -15.10 3.03 17.63
C ILE A 165 -15.29 1.53 17.42
N HIS A 166 -16.45 1.18 16.86
CA HIS A 166 -16.83 -0.17 16.45
C HIS A 166 -17.63 -0.13 15.12
N PRO A 167 -17.54 -1.16 14.26
CA PRO A 167 -16.51 -2.21 14.26
C PRO A 167 -15.09 -1.64 14.05
N VAL A 168 -14.04 -2.36 14.42
CA VAL A 168 -12.66 -1.90 14.23
C VAL A 168 -11.79 -3.05 13.74
N MET A 169 -10.74 -2.72 13.01
CA MET A 169 -9.71 -3.65 12.57
C MET A 169 -8.37 -2.90 12.51
N CYS A 170 -7.26 -3.63 12.56
CA CYS A 170 -5.93 -3.09 12.35
C CYS A 170 -5.25 -3.77 11.16
N CYS A 171 -4.69 -2.97 10.26
CA CYS A 171 -3.82 -3.43 9.19
C CYS A 171 -2.35 -3.31 9.64
N TYR A 172 -1.75 -4.44 10.00
CA TYR A 172 -0.32 -4.49 10.34
C TYR A 172 0.50 -4.54 9.06
N LYS A 173 1.28 -3.50 8.77
CA LYS A 173 2.15 -3.44 7.60
C LYS A 173 3.62 -3.46 8.02
N VAL A 174 4.36 -4.46 7.57
CA VAL A 174 5.83 -4.45 7.63
C VAL A 174 6.35 -4.00 6.28
N VAL A 175 7.15 -2.93 6.29
CA VAL A 175 7.85 -2.42 5.12
C VAL A 175 9.35 -2.67 5.30
N LYS A 176 9.96 -3.42 4.38
CA LYS A 176 11.40 -3.65 4.31
C LYS A 176 11.92 -2.97 3.06
N VAL A 177 12.92 -2.09 3.22
CA VAL A 177 13.54 -1.36 2.11
C VAL A 177 15.00 -1.74 2.04
N TRP A 178 15.47 -2.00 0.83
CA TRP A 178 16.88 -2.14 0.52
C TRP A 178 17.22 -1.24 -0.66
N PHE A 179 18.22 -0.38 -0.48
CA PHE A 179 18.71 0.49 -1.55
C PHE A 179 20.24 0.60 -1.49
N LYS A 180 20.95 -0.20 -2.29
CA LYS A 180 22.41 -0.22 -2.31
C LYS A 180 22.97 0.74 -3.35
N TRP A 181 23.20 1.98 -2.93
CA TRP A 181 23.92 3.00 -3.70
C TRP A 181 24.93 3.71 -2.81
N PHE A 182 26.20 3.72 -3.25
CA PHE A 182 27.30 4.34 -2.49
C PHE A 182 27.02 5.82 -2.18
N GLY A 183 27.03 6.16 -0.90
CA GLY A 183 26.77 7.53 -0.42
C GLY A 183 25.28 7.92 -0.32
N LEU A 184 24.34 7.09 -0.78
CA LEU A 184 22.90 7.44 -0.81
C LEU A 184 21.98 6.43 -0.12
N GLN A 185 22.47 5.25 0.25
CA GLN A 185 21.67 4.16 0.82
C GLN A 185 20.69 4.61 1.92
N LYS A 186 21.21 5.06 3.08
CA LYS A 186 20.38 5.45 4.23
C LYS A 186 19.40 6.58 3.90
N ARG A 187 19.82 7.54 3.07
CA ARG A 187 18.99 8.66 2.64
C ARG A 187 17.80 8.18 1.81
N MET A 188 18.05 7.26 0.88
CA MET A 188 17.00 6.71 0.01
C MET A 188 16.08 5.75 0.75
N GLU A 189 16.60 4.88 1.60
CA GLU A 189 15.80 4.00 2.45
C GLU A 189 14.83 4.79 3.33
N ASN A 190 15.32 5.83 4.01
CA ASN A 190 14.49 6.73 4.81
C ASN A 190 13.48 7.51 3.97
N PHE A 191 13.88 7.97 2.78
CA PHE A 191 12.96 8.65 1.86
C PHE A 191 11.81 7.74 1.44
N ILE A 192 12.11 6.51 1.02
CA ILE A 192 11.08 5.53 0.63
C ILE A 192 10.14 5.23 1.80
N LEU A 193 10.67 4.93 2.98
CA LEU A 193 9.85 4.69 4.19
C LEU A 193 8.94 5.88 4.52
N SER A 194 9.42 7.11 4.32
CA SER A 194 8.59 8.32 4.50
C SER A 194 7.46 8.42 3.47
N GLN A 195 7.71 8.03 2.22
CA GLN A 195 6.69 8.03 1.18
C GLN A 195 5.66 6.92 1.42
N GLU A 196 6.08 5.73 1.84
CA GLU A 196 5.18 4.64 2.23
C GLU A 196 4.27 5.05 3.40
N ARG A 197 4.82 5.70 4.44
CA ARG A 197 4.01 6.22 5.55
C ARG A 197 2.99 7.27 5.07
N ARG A 198 3.42 8.20 4.20
CA ARG A 198 2.55 9.23 3.62
C ARG A 198 1.42 8.59 2.80
N LEU A 199 1.77 7.62 1.95
CA LEU A 199 0.84 6.85 1.14
C LEU A 199 -0.18 6.12 2.02
N PHE A 200 0.27 5.38 3.04
CA PHE A 200 -0.65 4.66 3.91
C PHE A 200 -1.61 5.59 4.65
N LEU A 201 -1.13 6.73 5.15
CA LEU A 201 -2.00 7.70 5.81
C LEU A 201 -3.09 8.21 4.84
N ASN A 202 -2.69 8.72 3.68
CA ASN A 202 -3.62 9.31 2.71
C ASN A 202 -4.59 8.26 2.16
N PHE A 203 -4.09 7.08 1.82
CA PHE A 203 -4.89 5.97 1.30
C PHE A 203 -5.96 5.53 2.31
N HIS A 204 -5.61 5.30 3.59
CA HIS A 204 -6.59 4.83 4.55
C HIS A 204 -7.61 5.92 4.93
N ARG A 205 -7.22 7.20 4.91
CA ARG A 205 -8.18 8.31 5.01
C ARG A 205 -9.23 8.25 3.88
N GLN A 206 -8.77 8.11 2.64
CA GLN A 206 -9.67 7.96 1.48
C GLN A 206 -10.57 6.73 1.60
N VAL A 207 -10.02 5.57 1.99
CA VAL A 207 -10.81 4.34 2.17
C VAL A 207 -11.95 4.56 3.17
N VAL A 208 -11.71 5.22 4.30
CA VAL A 208 -12.78 5.52 5.27
C VAL A 208 -13.82 6.47 4.66
N CYS A 209 -13.39 7.55 4.03
CA CYS A 209 -14.28 8.55 3.43
C CYS A 209 -15.09 7.99 2.24
N TRP A 210 -14.57 6.99 1.53
CA TRP A 210 -15.24 6.34 0.40
C TRP A 210 -16.13 5.17 0.80
N GLN A 211 -16.33 4.94 2.10
CA GLN A 211 -17.09 3.80 2.56
C GLN A 211 -18.52 3.75 1.98
N ASP A 212 -19.17 4.88 1.75
CA ASP A 212 -20.48 4.92 1.09
C ASP A 212 -20.46 4.43 -0.37
N HIS A 213 -19.32 4.43 -1.05
CA HIS A 213 -19.24 3.93 -2.43
C HIS A 213 -19.22 2.40 -2.45
N TYR A 214 -18.47 1.76 -1.56
CA TYR A 214 -18.25 0.30 -1.62
C TYR A 214 -19.00 -0.50 -0.56
N TYR A 215 -19.59 0.13 0.47
CA TYR A 215 -20.30 -0.61 1.51
C TYR A 215 -21.46 -1.43 0.93
N GLY A 216 -21.50 -2.72 1.25
CA GLY A 216 -22.50 -3.66 0.74
C GLY A 216 -22.20 -4.24 -0.65
N MET A 217 -21.08 -3.88 -1.29
CA MET A 217 -20.66 -4.53 -2.54
C MET A 217 -20.20 -5.96 -2.29
N THR A 218 -20.51 -6.85 -3.22
CA THR A 218 -19.96 -8.21 -3.25
C THR A 218 -18.60 -8.21 -3.94
N LEU A 219 -17.82 -9.28 -3.75
CA LEU A 219 -16.56 -9.45 -4.50
C LEU A 219 -16.77 -9.46 -6.02
N GLN A 220 -17.95 -9.91 -6.48
CA GLN A 220 -18.30 -9.88 -7.89
C GLN A 220 -18.53 -8.45 -8.40
N ASP A 221 -19.11 -7.58 -7.58
CA ASP A 221 -19.28 -6.16 -7.92
C ASP A 221 -17.92 -5.47 -7.99
N ILE A 222 -17.02 -5.77 -7.04
CA ILE A 222 -15.64 -5.25 -7.05
C ILE A 222 -14.91 -5.67 -8.33
N ARG A 223 -14.99 -6.94 -8.74
CA ARG A 223 -14.37 -7.41 -9.99
C ARG A 223 -14.92 -6.71 -11.23
N ARG A 224 -16.22 -6.43 -11.27
CA ARG A 224 -16.84 -5.68 -12.36
C ARG A 224 -16.34 -4.25 -12.42
N LEU A 225 -16.22 -3.59 -11.26
CA LEU A 225 -15.64 -2.25 -11.16
C LEU A 225 -14.18 -2.24 -11.61
N GLU A 226 -13.38 -3.23 -11.21
CA GLU A 226 -11.99 -3.37 -11.67
C GLU A 226 -11.91 -3.48 -13.20
N GLU A 227 -12.79 -4.28 -13.83
CA GLU A 227 -12.86 -4.40 -15.29
C GLU A 227 -13.29 -3.10 -15.99
N GLU A 228 -14.27 -2.39 -15.44
CA GLU A 228 -14.75 -1.11 -15.96
C GLU A 228 -13.65 -0.04 -15.85
N VAL A 229 -13.01 0.07 -14.69
CA VAL A 229 -11.89 1.00 -14.46
C VAL A 229 -10.72 0.66 -15.37
N SER A 230 -10.37 -0.62 -15.55
CA SER A 230 -9.30 -1.02 -16.48
C SER A 230 -9.58 -0.56 -17.91
N LYS A 231 -10.82 -0.74 -18.40
CA LYS A 231 -11.23 -0.29 -19.73
C LYS A 231 -11.19 1.23 -19.88
N GLU A 232 -11.60 1.97 -18.85
CA GLU A 232 -11.52 3.43 -18.88
C GLU A 232 -10.07 3.92 -18.84
N LEU A 233 -9.20 3.28 -18.05
CA LEU A 233 -7.76 3.57 -18.01
C LEU A 233 -7.10 3.35 -19.38
N GLU A 234 -7.46 2.26 -20.08
CA GLU A 234 -6.98 1.97 -21.43
C GLU A 234 -7.45 3.00 -22.47
N LYS A 235 -8.70 3.48 -22.36
CA LYS A 235 -9.27 4.49 -23.28
C LYS A 235 -8.69 5.88 -23.06
N VAL A 236 -8.47 6.27 -21.81
CA VAL A 236 -8.05 7.62 -21.44
C VAL A 236 -6.53 7.79 -21.56
N GLY A 237 -5.74 6.70 -21.55
CA GLY A 237 -4.29 6.75 -21.77
C GLY A 237 -3.51 7.56 -20.72
N ASP A 238 -4.19 8.00 -19.66
CA ASP A 238 -3.72 8.89 -18.61
C ASP A 238 -4.66 8.84 -17.42
N VAL A 239 -4.30 8.08 -16.38
CA VAL A 239 -4.70 8.45 -15.03
C VAL A 239 -3.45 8.50 -14.18
N HIS A 240 -3.13 9.71 -13.74
CA HIS A 240 -2.29 9.93 -12.58
C HIS A 240 -2.98 9.28 -11.39
N LEU A 241 -2.58 8.06 -11.05
CA LEU A 241 -2.79 7.57 -9.70
C LEU A 241 -1.94 8.46 -8.78
N VAL A 242 -2.58 9.46 -8.19
CA VAL A 242 -2.03 10.24 -7.09
C VAL A 242 -2.10 9.35 -5.86
N PHE A 243 -1.11 8.47 -5.76
CA PHE A 243 -0.69 7.87 -4.50
C PHE A 243 0.05 8.92 -3.66
#